data_AF-A0AAE7D7L4-F1
#
_entry.id   AF-A0AAE7D7L4-F1
#
_cell.length_a   1.000
_cell.length_b   1.000
_cell.length_c   1.000
_cell.angle_alpha   90.00
_cell.angle_beta   90.00
_cell.angle_gamma   90.00
#
_symmetry.space_group_name_H-M   'P 1'
#
loop_
_entity.id
_entity.type
_entity.pdbx_description
1 polymer ?
#
loop_
_entity_poly.entity_id
_entity_poly.type
_entity_poly.pdbx_seq_one_letter_code
_entity_poly.pdbx_strand_id
1 'polypeptide(L)'
;MNSNQDISEKYRKYLLAVRLSGKVYYTVWGADLTSETQDKWLTDIDGHILLFVSPEVLYTEVLLMDDVFDKTQTQDWALAMAGSSDPYYIVDLDLLNSAKSCPDDLATHYINLGLLEDFAIQGDDQQLLSLFDNDIIGRFREVPP
;
A
#
# COMPACT_ATOMS: atom_id res chain seq x y z
N MET A 1 -2.41 -15.67 -20.52
CA MET A 1 -2.60 -15.17 -19.14
C MET A 1 -2.02 -13.78 -19.10
N ASN A 2 -2.77 -12.80 -18.60
CA ASN A 2 -2.21 -11.48 -18.32
C ASN A 2 -1.24 -11.64 -17.15
N SER A 3 -0.15 -10.87 -17.13
CA SER A 3 0.73 -10.85 -15.96
C SER A 3 0.03 -10.17 -14.78
N ASN A 4 0.49 -10.42 -13.56
CA ASN A 4 0.01 -9.69 -12.37
C ASN A 4 0.19 -8.19 -12.52
N GLN A 5 1.25 -7.77 -13.21
CA GLN A 5 1.52 -6.37 -13.51
C GLN A 5 0.42 -5.80 -14.42
N ASP A 6 0.08 -6.48 -15.52
CA ASP A 6 -0.99 -6.02 -16.42
C ASP A 6 -2.34 -5.92 -15.71
N ILE A 7 -2.64 -6.86 -14.81
CA ILE A 7 -3.86 -6.83 -14.00
C ILE A 7 -3.81 -5.63 -13.04
N SER A 8 -2.69 -5.43 -12.34
CA SER A 8 -2.53 -4.32 -11.39
C SER A 8 -2.68 -2.96 -12.09
N GLU A 9 -2.05 -2.78 -13.26
CA GLU A 9 -2.16 -1.55 -14.06
C GLU A 9 -3.58 -1.34 -14.60
N LYS A 10 -4.26 -2.41 -15.04
CA LYS A 10 -5.65 -2.34 -15.54
C LYS A 10 -6.61 -1.80 -14.48
N TYR A 11 -6.49 -2.29 -13.24
CA TYR A 11 -7.42 -1.94 -12.15
C TYR A 11 -6.90 -0.80 -11.26
N ARG A 12 -5.62 -0.43 -11.41
CA ARG A 12 -4.86 0.46 -10.51
C ARG A 12 -4.97 0.03 -9.05
N LYS A 13 -4.82 -1.28 -8.82
CA LYS A 13 -4.82 -1.92 -7.50
C LYS A 13 -3.60 -2.84 -7.45
N TYR A 14 -2.85 -2.76 -6.36
CA TYR A 14 -1.54 -3.39 -6.27
C TYR A 14 -1.50 -4.28 -5.02
N LEU A 15 -1.20 -5.57 -5.23
CA LEU A 15 -0.94 -6.48 -4.12
C LEU A 15 0.37 -6.06 -3.46
N LEU A 16 0.33 -5.69 -2.19
CA LEU A 16 1.51 -5.36 -1.41
C LEU A 16 1.84 -6.50 -0.45
N ALA A 17 3.12 -6.81 -0.31
CA ALA A 17 3.63 -7.57 0.82
C ALA A 17 4.21 -6.59 1.85
N VAL A 18 3.74 -6.66 3.09
CA VAL A 18 4.17 -5.79 4.18
C VAL A 18 5.02 -6.58 5.16
N ARG A 19 6.28 -6.19 5.34
CA ARG A 19 7.14 -6.72 6.41
C ARG A 19 6.99 -5.87 7.66
N LEU A 20 6.60 -6.53 8.75
CA LEU A 20 6.41 -5.90 10.04
C LEU A 20 6.76 -6.89 11.17
N SER A 21 7.64 -6.46 12.07
CA SER A 21 8.18 -7.24 13.18
C SER A 21 8.72 -8.62 12.73
N GLY A 22 9.42 -8.65 11.60
CA GLY A 22 10.01 -9.86 11.02
C GLY A 22 9.00 -10.83 10.41
N LYS A 23 7.73 -10.43 10.27
CA LYS A 23 6.66 -11.22 9.63
C LYS A 23 6.23 -10.57 8.33
N VAL A 24 5.76 -11.38 7.39
CA VAL A 24 5.21 -10.92 6.11
C VAL A 24 3.69 -11.02 6.17
N TYR A 25 3.04 -9.94 5.81
CA TYR A 25 1.60 -9.81 5.64
C TYR A 25 1.30 -9.31 4.22
N TYR A 26 0.02 -9.35 3.84
CA TYR A 26 -0.45 -8.94 2.53
C TYR A 26 -1.60 -7.95 2.67
N THR A 27 -1.66 -6.99 1.76
CA THR A 27 -2.77 -6.04 1.66
C THR A 27 -2.89 -5.51 0.23
N VAL A 28 -3.86 -4.64 -0.01
CA VAL A 28 -4.02 -3.92 -1.28
C VAL A 28 -3.94 -2.42 -1.05
N TRP A 29 -3.21 -1.76 -1.94
CA TRP A 29 -3.16 -0.31 -2.08
C TRP A 29 -3.49 0.04 -3.53
N GLY A 30 -4.11 1.20 -3.77
CA GLY A 30 -4.28 1.71 -5.12
C GLY A 30 -5.37 2.76 -5.23
N ALA A 31 -5.62 3.20 -6.46
CA ALA A 31 -6.44 4.37 -6.75
C ALA A 31 -7.90 4.15 -6.36
N ASP A 32 -8.50 5.08 -5.63
CA ASP A 32 -9.96 5.18 -5.60
C ASP A 32 -10.42 5.97 -6.84
N LEU A 33 -10.98 5.27 -7.83
CA LEU A 33 -11.44 5.88 -9.07
C LEU A 33 -12.84 6.51 -8.96
N THR A 34 -13.48 6.41 -7.79
CA THR A 34 -14.81 6.97 -7.54
C THR A 34 -14.77 8.36 -6.90
N SER A 35 -13.68 8.69 -6.20
CA SER A 35 -13.39 10.03 -5.67
C SER A 35 -12.26 10.69 -6.46
N GLU A 36 -11.89 11.93 -6.11
CA GLU A 36 -10.63 12.54 -6.58
C GLU A 36 -9.54 11.47 -6.46
N THR A 37 -8.81 11.24 -7.56
CA THR A 37 -7.95 10.08 -7.79
C THR A 37 -6.79 10.03 -6.81
N GLN A 38 -7.08 9.60 -5.59
CA GLN A 38 -6.14 9.42 -4.51
C GLN A 38 -5.96 7.92 -4.31
N ASP A 39 -4.70 7.51 -4.17
CA ASP A 39 -4.40 6.14 -3.82
C ASP A 39 -4.73 5.90 -2.34
N LYS A 40 -5.33 4.75 -2.04
CA LYS A 40 -5.83 4.38 -0.71
C LYS A 40 -5.31 3.01 -0.31
N TRP A 41 -5.15 2.85 0.99
CA TRP A 41 -4.98 1.56 1.64
C TRP A 41 -6.32 0.90 1.90
N LEU A 42 -6.31 -0.43 1.90
CA LEU A 42 -7.41 -1.21 2.47
C LEU A 42 -7.42 -1.05 3.98
N THR A 43 -8.49 -0.45 4.51
CA THR A 43 -8.68 -0.21 5.94
C THR A 43 -9.96 -0.86 6.47
N ASP A 44 -10.05 -1.04 7.78
CA ASP A 44 -11.32 -1.32 8.46
C ASP A 44 -12.17 -0.04 8.60
N ILE A 45 -13.34 -0.18 9.22
CA ILE A 45 -14.27 0.94 9.48
C ILE A 45 -13.71 1.99 10.44
N ASP A 46 -12.73 1.63 11.27
CA ASP A 46 -12.05 2.52 12.20
C ASP A 46 -10.80 3.18 11.58
N GLY A 47 -10.48 2.86 10.33
CA GLY A 47 -9.35 3.43 9.59
C GLY A 47 -8.02 2.71 9.80
N HIS A 48 -7.99 1.52 10.41
CA HIS A 48 -6.75 0.74 10.54
C HIS A 48 -6.44 -0.04 9.27
N ILE A 49 -5.17 -0.09 8.86
CA ILE A 49 -4.74 -0.91 7.71
C ILE A 49 -5.00 -2.39 7.99
N LEU A 50 -5.72 -3.05 7.07
CA LEU A 50 -5.97 -4.47 7.14
C LEU A 50 -4.79 -5.26 6.54
N LEU A 51 -4.26 -6.19 7.34
CA LEU A 51 -3.13 -7.04 7.00
C LEU A 51 -3.53 -8.52 7.07
N PHE A 52 -3.27 -9.26 6.00
CA PHE A 52 -3.65 -10.67 5.86
C PHE A 52 -2.43 -11.57 5.85
N VAL A 53 -2.59 -12.80 6.32
CA VAL A 53 -1.50 -13.79 6.40
C VAL A 53 -1.15 -14.41 5.05
N SER A 54 -2.03 -14.32 4.05
CA SER A 54 -1.78 -14.76 2.68
C SER A 54 -2.59 -13.95 1.66
N PRO A 55 -2.16 -13.89 0.39
CA PRO A 55 -2.93 -13.26 -0.69
C PRO A 55 -4.31 -13.89 -0.89
N GLU A 56 -4.42 -15.22 -0.75
CA GLU A 56 -5.69 -15.95 -0.89
C GLU A 56 -6.75 -15.48 0.13
N VAL A 57 -6.34 -15.26 1.37
CA VAL A 57 -7.21 -14.70 2.41
C VAL A 57 -7.59 -13.26 2.06
N LEU A 58 -6.64 -12.42 1.67
CA LEU A 58 -6.91 -11.04 1.23
C LEU A 58 -7.98 -11.01 0.11
N TYR A 59 -7.82 -11.82 -0.95
CA TYR A 59 -8.77 -11.82 -2.05
C TYR A 59 -10.15 -12.28 -1.61
N THR A 60 -10.23 -13.31 -0.77
CA THR A 60 -11.50 -13.81 -0.25
C THR A 60 -12.22 -12.74 0.56
N GLU A 61 -11.49 -12.03 1.43
CA GLU A 61 -12.04 -10.99 2.29
C GLU A 61 -12.49 -9.77 1.48
N VAL A 62 -11.69 -9.31 0.50
CA VAL A 62 -12.06 -8.19 -0.39
C VAL A 62 -13.37 -8.46 -1.13
N LEU A 63 -13.61 -9.71 -1.53
CA LEU A 63 -14.86 -10.10 -2.22
C LEU A 63 -16.09 -10.09 -1.30
N LEU A 64 -15.88 -10.19 0.02
CA LEU A 64 -16.94 -10.21 1.03
C LEU A 64 -17.18 -8.84 1.67
N MET A 65 -16.20 -7.93 1.59
CA MET A 65 -16.29 -6.60 2.18
C MET A 65 -17.30 -5.71 1.47
N ASP A 66 -18.10 -5.01 2.27
CA ASP A 66 -19.04 -4.02 1.75
C ASP A 66 -18.44 -2.62 1.58
N ASP A 67 -17.51 -2.24 2.46
CA ASP A 67 -16.93 -0.90 2.55
C ASP A 67 -15.47 -0.84 2.06
N VAL A 68 -15.17 -1.51 0.95
CA VAL A 68 -13.88 -1.39 0.27
C VAL A 68 -13.89 -0.22 -0.72
N PHE A 69 -12.79 0.54 -0.77
CA PHE A 69 -12.63 1.67 -1.70
C PHE A 69 -12.77 1.18 -3.15
N ASP A 70 -13.40 2.00 -4.00
CA ASP A 70 -13.65 1.65 -5.41
C ASP A 70 -14.22 0.22 -5.57
N LYS A 71 -15.26 -0.09 -4.76
CA LYS A 71 -15.72 -1.46 -4.47
C LYS A 71 -15.71 -2.40 -5.67
N THR A 72 -16.43 -2.03 -6.72
CA THR A 72 -16.58 -2.87 -7.93
C THR A 72 -15.22 -3.18 -8.55
N GLN A 73 -14.37 -2.17 -8.74
CA GLN A 73 -13.05 -2.35 -9.36
C GLN A 73 -12.09 -3.14 -8.45
N THR A 74 -12.15 -2.93 -7.14
CA THR A 74 -11.31 -3.66 -6.18
C THR A 74 -11.73 -5.13 -6.09
N GLN A 75 -13.03 -5.42 -6.15
CA GLN A 75 -13.54 -6.79 -6.21
C GLN A 75 -13.21 -7.47 -7.55
N ASP A 76 -13.35 -6.78 -8.68
CA ASP A 76 -12.96 -7.30 -9.99
C ASP A 76 -11.45 -7.56 -10.07
N TRP A 77 -10.64 -6.71 -9.45
CA TRP A 77 -9.20 -6.93 -9.30
C TRP A 77 -8.92 -8.20 -8.50
N ALA A 78 -9.58 -8.40 -7.35
CA ALA A 78 -9.37 -9.58 -6.52
C ALA A 78 -9.75 -10.88 -7.26
N LEU A 79 -10.83 -10.85 -8.07
CA LEU A 79 -11.19 -11.96 -8.95
C LEU A 79 -10.12 -12.23 -10.02
N ALA A 80 -9.60 -11.18 -10.64
CA ALA A 80 -8.58 -11.31 -11.68
C ALA A 80 -7.23 -11.81 -11.14
N MET A 81 -6.91 -11.45 -9.90
CA MET A 81 -5.69 -11.86 -9.18
C MET A 81 -5.83 -13.23 -8.49
N ALA A 82 -7.00 -13.87 -8.51
CA ALA A 82 -7.23 -15.13 -7.81
C ALA A 82 -6.21 -16.22 -8.22
N GLY A 83 -5.51 -16.77 -7.22
CA GLY A 83 -4.44 -17.76 -7.41
C GLY A 83 -3.05 -17.17 -7.64
N SER A 84 -2.92 -15.84 -7.67
CA SER A 84 -1.64 -15.15 -7.69
C SER A 84 -1.07 -14.97 -6.29
N SER A 85 0.26 -15.08 -6.16
CA SER A 85 0.96 -14.85 -4.89
C SER A 85 2.08 -13.82 -4.98
N ASP A 86 2.42 -13.35 -6.19
CA ASP A 86 3.56 -12.48 -6.39
C ASP A 86 3.15 -11.02 -6.12
N PRO A 87 3.69 -10.39 -5.06
CA PRO A 87 3.35 -9.00 -4.76
C PRO A 87 3.92 -8.06 -5.81
N TYR A 88 3.21 -6.97 -6.05
CA TYR A 88 3.69 -5.88 -6.89
C TYR A 88 4.89 -5.16 -6.25
N TYR A 89 4.83 -4.98 -4.93
CA TYR A 89 5.88 -4.33 -4.17
C TYR A 89 5.95 -4.88 -2.73
N ILE A 90 7.15 -4.79 -2.13
CA ILE A 90 7.37 -5.17 -0.72
C ILE A 90 7.60 -3.90 0.10
N VAL A 91 6.64 -3.58 0.96
CA VAL A 91 6.73 -2.50 1.94
C VAL A 91 7.43 -3.03 3.17
N ASP A 92 8.67 -2.60 3.42
CA ASP A 92 9.45 -3.02 4.58
C ASP A 92 9.39 -1.99 5.70
N LEU A 93 8.39 -2.12 6.59
CA LEU A 93 8.18 -1.20 7.70
C LEU A 93 9.21 -1.43 8.84
N ASP A 94 9.88 -2.58 8.86
CA ASP A 94 10.95 -2.82 9.82
C ASP A 94 12.17 -1.92 9.57
N LEU A 95 12.36 -1.47 8.32
CA LEU A 95 13.41 -0.52 7.97
C LEU A 95 13.23 0.85 8.65
N LEU A 96 11.99 1.29 8.86
CA LEU A 96 11.68 2.57 9.49
C LEU A 96 12.15 2.62 10.95
N ASN A 97 12.21 1.46 11.62
CA ASN A 97 12.71 1.33 12.99
C ASN A 97 14.23 1.12 13.05
N SER A 98 14.89 0.91 11.91
CA SER A 98 16.31 0.55 11.88
C SER A 98 17.18 1.81 11.85
N ALA A 99 18.03 1.99 12.86
CA ALA A 99 19.01 3.09 12.93
C ALA A 99 20.16 2.96 11.90
N LYS A 100 20.10 1.98 10.99
CA LYS A 100 21.13 1.71 10.00
C LYS A 100 20.60 2.08 8.63
N SER A 101 20.71 3.35 8.29
CA SER A 101 20.50 3.82 6.93
C SER A 101 21.63 3.26 6.04
N CYS A 102 21.34 2.22 5.25
CA CYS A 102 22.19 1.87 4.12
C CYS A 102 21.85 2.83 2.96
N PRO A 103 22.84 3.41 2.26
CA PRO A 103 22.59 4.23 1.07
C PRO A 103 21.82 3.49 -0.03
N ASP A 104 21.89 2.16 -0.07
CA ASP A 104 21.21 1.33 -1.07
C ASP A 104 19.70 1.21 -0.81
N ASP A 105 19.21 1.60 0.38
CA ASP A 105 17.80 1.48 0.77
C ASP A 105 16.98 2.75 0.49
N LEU A 106 17.58 3.80 -0.07
CA LEU A 106 16.91 5.11 -0.22
C LEU A 106 15.67 5.02 -1.11
N ALA A 107 15.71 4.30 -2.23
CA ALA A 107 14.54 4.11 -3.08
C ALA A 107 13.39 3.40 -2.34
N THR A 108 13.72 2.39 -1.52
CA THR A 108 12.75 1.68 -0.69
C THR A 108 12.16 2.57 0.40
N HIS A 109 12.98 3.39 1.05
CA HIS A 109 12.50 4.38 2.03
C HIS A 109 11.57 5.40 1.37
N TYR A 110 11.90 5.88 0.17
CA TYR A 110 11.06 6.82 -0.56
C TYR A 110 9.68 6.24 -0.86
N ILE A 111 9.62 5.00 -1.37
CA ILE A 111 8.33 4.36 -1.67
C ILE A 111 7.54 4.08 -0.38
N ASN A 112 8.19 3.55 0.67
CA ASN A 112 7.52 3.30 1.95
C ASN A 112 6.96 4.61 2.56
N LEU A 113 7.70 5.71 2.47
CA LEU A 113 7.24 7.02 2.95
C LEU A 113 6.07 7.55 2.12
N GLY A 114 6.10 7.40 0.79
CA GLY A 114 4.98 7.80 -0.07
C GLY A 114 3.70 7.03 0.28
N LEU A 115 3.81 5.71 0.47
CA LEU A 115 2.67 4.88 0.86
C LEU A 115 2.14 5.29 2.26
N LEU A 116 3.01 5.62 3.21
CA LEU A 116 2.57 6.11 4.54
C LEU A 116 1.94 7.51 4.48
N GLU A 117 2.39 8.37 3.56
CA GLU A 117 1.77 9.66 3.31
C GLU A 117 0.36 9.49 2.74
N ASP A 118 0.17 8.57 1.79
CA ASP A 118 -1.18 8.27 1.27
C ASP A 118 -2.13 7.83 2.38
N PHE A 119 -1.65 7.02 3.33
CA PHE A 119 -2.41 6.63 4.51
C PHE A 119 -2.78 7.84 5.39
N ALA A 120 -1.82 8.74 5.62
CA ALA A 120 -2.04 9.96 6.39
C ALA A 120 -3.08 10.88 5.73
N ILE A 121 -3.01 11.05 4.40
CA ILE A 121 -3.98 11.85 3.64
C ILE A 121 -5.36 11.16 3.67
N GLN A 122 -5.43 9.84 3.48
CA GLN A 122 -6.69 9.08 3.55
C GLN A 122 -7.41 9.26 4.89
N GLY A 123 -6.67 9.30 6.00
CA GLY A 123 -7.21 9.47 7.34
C GLY A 123 -7.37 10.92 7.82
N ASP A 124 -6.97 11.92 7.01
CA ASP A 124 -6.82 13.32 7.43
C ASP A 124 -5.98 13.46 8.74
N ASP A 125 -4.94 12.64 8.87
CA ASP A 125 -4.09 12.62 10.07
C ASP A 125 -3.06 13.76 10.01
N GLN A 126 -3.48 14.92 10.50
CA GLN A 126 -2.65 16.13 10.55
C GLN A 126 -1.34 15.95 11.36
N GLN A 127 -1.32 15.04 12.34
CA GLN A 127 -0.08 14.78 13.10
C GLN A 127 0.92 14.04 12.23
N LEU A 128 0.46 12.98 11.55
CA LEU A 128 1.32 12.19 10.66
C LEU A 128 1.74 13.01 9.42
N LEU A 129 0.83 13.81 8.85
CA LEU A 129 1.14 14.73 7.74
C LEU A 129 2.24 15.73 8.11
N SER A 130 2.21 16.28 9.33
CA SER A 130 3.24 17.22 9.78
C SER A 130 4.65 16.62 9.85
N LEU A 131 4.78 15.29 9.93
CA LEU A 131 6.07 14.62 9.87
C LEU A 131 6.64 14.64 8.45
N PHE A 132 5.80 14.59 7.41
CA PHE A 132 6.19 14.67 6.01
C PHE A 132 6.55 16.10 5.56
N ASP A 133 6.02 17.12 6.25
CA ASP A 133 6.42 18.53 6.08
C ASP A 133 7.81 18.86 6.69
N ASN A 134 8.47 17.89 7.32
CA ASN A 134 9.79 18.09 7.90
C ASN A 134 10.84 18.33 6.79
N ASP A 135 11.65 19.39 6.94
CA ASP A 135 12.73 19.74 6.00
C ASP A 135 13.65 18.57 5.62
N ILE A 136 13.87 17.61 6.51
CA ILE A 136 14.70 16.43 6.25
C ILE A 136 14.01 15.50 5.25
N ILE A 137 12.70 15.25 5.40
CA ILE A 137 11.92 14.44 4.47
C ILE A 137 11.76 15.18 3.13
N GLY A 138 11.51 16.49 3.17
CA GLY A 138 11.47 17.32 1.96
C GLY A 138 12.76 17.24 1.14
N ARG A 139 13.92 17.41 1.79
CA ARG A 139 15.24 17.28 1.15
C ARG A 139 15.54 15.88 0.63
N PHE A 140 15.02 14.85 1.29
CA PHE A 140 15.15 13.47 0.83
C PHE A 140 14.39 13.25 -0.48
N ARG A 141 13.23 13.90 -0.66
CA ARG A 141 12.40 13.80 -1.89
C ARG A 141 12.96 14.59 -3.08
N GLU A 142 13.79 15.61 -2.84
CA GLU A 142 14.43 16.40 -3.90
C GLU A 142 15.58 15.67 -4.60
N VAL A 143 16.06 14.55 -4.04
CA VAL A 143 17.08 13.71 -4.67
C VAL A 143 16.38 12.66 -5.54
N PRO A 144 16.48 12.74 -6.88
CA PRO A 144 15.87 11.73 -7.74
C PRO A 144 16.54 10.37 -7.48
N PRO A 145 15.80 9.25 -7.60
CA PRO A 145 16.38 7.90 -7.56
C PRO A 145 17.38 7.65 -8.69
#